data_AF-A0A061F217-F1
#
_entry.id   AF-A0A061F217-F1
#
_cell.length_a   1.000
_cell.length_b   1.000
_cell.length_c   1.000
_cell.angle_alpha   90.00
_cell.angle_beta   90.00
_cell.angle_gamma   90.00
#
_symmetry.space_group_name_H-M   'P 1'
#
loop_
_entity.id
_entity.type
_entity.pdbx_description
1 polymer ?
#
loop_
_entity_poly.entity_id
_entity_poly.type
_entity_poly.pdbx_seq_one_letter_code
_entity_poly.pdbx_strand_id
1 'polypeptide(L)'
;MALFFFHRFGLNRYQNMGRRLRAMRVRLAKKRRAIRRMRQSLSASQIAAEQIERDHERMFAAEQIERRNRRIIAENALIDQLVYDLLAELENDPLIRSAAEAIRAENLDGRNIIINQAPPPGGGRPRRRR
;
A
#
# COMPACT_ATOMS: atom_id res chain seq x y z
N MET A 1 -13.24 -88.63 -1.96
CA MET A 1 -12.08 -87.79 -1.57
C MET A 1 -11.79 -86.65 -2.56
N ALA A 2 -11.80 -86.87 -3.88
CA ALA A 2 -11.45 -85.83 -4.87
C ALA A 2 -12.32 -84.54 -4.80
N LEU A 3 -13.64 -84.64 -4.63
CA LEU A 3 -14.56 -83.49 -4.52
C LEU A 3 -14.23 -82.55 -3.34
N PHE A 4 -13.74 -83.09 -2.22
CA PHE A 4 -13.34 -82.31 -1.04
C PHE A 4 -12.06 -81.50 -1.30
N PHE A 5 -11.10 -82.08 -2.04
CA PHE A 5 -9.86 -81.40 -2.43
C PHE A 5 -10.13 -80.28 -3.43
N PHE A 6 -10.93 -80.51 -4.48
CA PHE A 6 -11.24 -79.46 -5.47
C PHE A 6 -11.99 -78.28 -4.84
N HIS A 7 -12.92 -78.53 -3.92
CA HIS A 7 -13.64 -77.47 -3.22
C HIS A 7 -12.71 -76.66 -2.28
N ARG A 8 -11.83 -77.33 -1.53
CA ARG A 8 -10.88 -76.68 -0.62
C ARG A 8 -9.77 -75.91 -1.34
N PHE A 9 -9.27 -76.42 -2.48
CA PHE A 9 -8.30 -75.71 -3.32
C PHE A 9 -8.91 -74.51 -4.04
N GLY A 10 -10.16 -74.62 -4.52
CA GLY A 10 -10.91 -73.50 -5.10
C GLY A 10 -11.12 -72.38 -4.09
N LEU A 11 -11.70 -72.69 -2.93
CA LEU A 11 -11.97 -71.73 -1.85
C LEU A 11 -10.70 -71.01 -1.37
N ASN A 12 -9.58 -71.72 -1.19
CA ASN A 12 -8.30 -71.10 -0.79
C ASN A 12 -7.77 -70.12 -1.84
N ARG A 13 -7.89 -70.45 -3.15
CA ARG A 13 -7.47 -69.54 -4.23
C ARG A 13 -8.32 -68.28 -4.28
N TYR A 14 -9.64 -68.40 -4.16
CA TYR A 14 -10.55 -67.23 -4.12
C TYR A 14 -10.31 -66.34 -2.89
N GLN A 15 -10.07 -66.94 -1.71
CA GLN A 15 -9.74 -66.18 -0.50
C GLN A 15 -8.40 -65.44 -0.63
N ASN A 16 -7.38 -66.08 -1.22
CA ASN A 16 -6.07 -65.47 -1.46
C ASN A 16 -6.13 -64.33 -2.50
N MET A 17 -6.90 -64.51 -3.58
CA MET A 17 -7.15 -63.43 -4.56
C MET A 17 -7.90 -62.26 -3.91
N GLY A 18 -8.93 -62.53 -3.10
CA GLY A 18 -9.68 -61.50 -2.37
C GLY A 18 -8.82 -60.72 -1.37
N ARG A 19 -7.85 -61.37 -0.72
CA ARG A 19 -6.86 -60.69 0.15
C ARG A 19 -5.92 -59.80 -0.65
N ARG A 20 -5.39 -60.28 -1.79
CA ARG A 20 -4.53 -59.48 -2.68
C ARG A 20 -5.25 -58.25 -3.25
N LEU A 21 -6.51 -58.40 -3.67
CA LEU A 21 -7.33 -57.28 -4.16
C LEU A 21 -7.58 -56.24 -3.07
N ARG A 22 -7.88 -56.67 -1.83
CA ARG A 22 -8.00 -55.77 -0.68
C ARG A 22 -6.69 -55.02 -0.40
N ALA A 23 -5.55 -55.71 -0.39
CA ALA A 23 -4.24 -55.09 -0.20
C ALA A 23 -3.92 -54.07 -1.32
N MET A 24 -4.25 -54.39 -2.57
CA MET A 24 -4.06 -53.50 -3.71
C MET A 24 -4.94 -52.23 -3.58
N ARG A 25 -6.21 -52.38 -3.17
CA ARG A 25 -7.11 -51.25 -2.90
C ARG A 25 -6.58 -50.33 -1.79
N VAL A 26 -6.05 -50.90 -0.70
CA VAL A 26 -5.44 -50.12 0.39
C VAL A 26 -4.20 -49.37 -0.10
N ARG A 27 -3.32 -50.02 -0.88
CA ARG A 27 -2.14 -49.35 -1.47
C ARG A 27 -2.56 -48.21 -2.41
N LEU A 28 -3.58 -48.42 -3.24
CA LEU A 28 -4.11 -47.38 -4.13
C LEU A 28 -4.70 -46.21 -3.34
N ALA A 29 -5.48 -46.48 -2.28
CA ALA A 29 -6.03 -45.45 -1.41
C ALA A 29 -4.92 -44.64 -0.72
N LYS A 30 -3.85 -45.30 -0.25
CA LYS A 30 -2.68 -44.63 0.34
C LYS A 30 -1.98 -43.72 -0.68
N LYS A 31 -1.76 -44.19 -1.91
CA LYS A 31 -1.19 -43.37 -2.99
C LYS A 31 -2.07 -42.17 -3.35
N ARG A 32 -3.39 -42.38 -3.48
CA ARG A 32 -4.35 -41.28 -3.74
C ARG A 32 -4.34 -40.22 -2.64
N ARG A 33 -4.26 -40.63 -1.37
CA ARG A 33 -4.13 -39.71 -0.23
C ARG A 33 -2.82 -38.92 -0.31
N ALA A 34 -1.71 -39.57 -0.63
CA ALA A 34 -0.41 -38.90 -0.80
C ALA A 34 -0.46 -37.87 -1.95
N ILE A 35 -1.00 -38.24 -3.11
CA ILE A 35 -1.17 -37.33 -4.25
C ILE A 35 -2.05 -36.13 -3.88
N ARG A 36 -3.14 -36.35 -3.13
CA ARG A 36 -4.00 -35.27 -2.66
C ARG A 36 -3.25 -34.28 -1.76
N ARG A 37 -2.44 -34.79 -0.82
CA ARG A 37 -1.59 -33.95 0.04
C ARG A 37 -0.56 -33.17 -0.76
N MET A 38 0.09 -33.80 -1.74
CA MET A 38 1.06 -33.13 -2.61
C MET A 38 0.42 -32.01 -3.45
N ARG A 39 -0.80 -32.23 -3.95
CA ARG A 39 -1.55 -31.18 -4.66
C ARG A 39 -1.90 -30.02 -3.73
N GLN A 40 -2.32 -30.32 -2.50
CA GLN A 40 -2.60 -29.29 -1.50
C GLN A 40 -1.34 -28.49 -1.13
N SER A 41 -0.20 -29.17 -0.93
CA SER A 41 1.07 -28.47 -0.65
C SER A 41 1.51 -27.63 -1.84
N LEU A 42 1.40 -28.15 -3.07
CA LEU A 42 1.75 -27.41 -4.27
C LEU A 42 0.87 -26.17 -4.46
N SER A 43 -0.44 -26.29 -4.25
CA SER A 43 -1.36 -25.14 -4.30
C SER A 43 -1.03 -24.11 -3.21
N ALA A 44 -0.70 -24.53 -1.99
CA ALA A 44 -0.27 -23.62 -0.94
C ALA A 44 1.05 -22.90 -1.30
N SER A 45 2.01 -23.61 -1.90
CA SER A 45 3.26 -23.02 -2.39
C SER A 45 3.03 -22.03 -3.52
N GLN A 46 2.08 -22.28 -4.43
CA GLN A 46 1.73 -21.34 -5.50
C GLN A 46 1.13 -20.05 -4.93
N ILE A 47 0.21 -20.16 -3.97
CA ILE A 47 -0.38 -18.98 -3.30
C ILE A 47 0.71 -18.19 -2.57
N ALA A 48 1.63 -18.87 -1.88
CA ALA A 48 2.74 -18.22 -1.21
C ALA A 48 3.68 -17.51 -2.19
N ALA A 49 3.98 -18.12 -3.34
CA ALA A 49 4.81 -17.52 -4.38
C ALA A 49 4.15 -16.27 -4.98
N GLU A 50 2.85 -16.33 -5.31
CA GLU A 50 2.09 -15.17 -5.79
C GLU A 50 2.08 -14.03 -4.75
N GLN A 51 1.96 -14.36 -3.47
CA GLN A 51 1.98 -13.37 -2.40
C GLN A 51 3.36 -12.69 -2.29
N ILE A 52 4.45 -13.46 -2.39
CA ILE A 52 5.81 -12.93 -2.38
C ILE A 52 6.04 -11.99 -3.58
N GLU A 53 5.56 -12.35 -4.76
CA GLU A 53 5.68 -11.51 -5.96
C GLU A 53 4.95 -10.17 -5.77
N ARG A 54 3.69 -10.19 -5.30
CA ARG A 54 2.94 -8.96 -5.01
C ARG A 54 3.60 -8.11 -3.95
N ASP A 55 4.14 -8.72 -2.90
CA ASP A 55 4.83 -7.98 -1.83
C ASP A 55 6.14 -7.38 -2.34
N HIS A 56 6.85 -8.07 -3.23
CA HIS A 56 8.05 -7.55 -3.89
C HIS A 56 7.73 -6.33 -4.76
N GLU A 57 6.68 -6.39 -5.59
CA GLU A 57 6.23 -5.25 -6.41
C GLU A 57 5.88 -4.03 -5.55
N ARG A 58 5.17 -4.26 -4.43
CA ARG A 58 4.80 -3.19 -3.49
C ARG A 58 6.02 -2.57 -2.82
N MET A 59 6.97 -3.38 -2.36
CA MET A 59 8.21 -2.88 -1.77
C MET A 59 9.01 -2.08 -2.78
N PHE A 60 9.13 -2.57 -4.02
CA PHE A 60 9.84 -1.87 -5.09
C PHE A 60 9.19 -0.51 -5.40
N ALA A 61 7.86 -0.45 -5.49
CA ALA A 61 7.13 0.79 -5.69
C ALA A 61 7.32 1.78 -4.52
N ALA A 62 7.28 1.28 -3.28
CA ALA A 62 7.53 2.11 -2.10
C ALA A 62 8.94 2.68 -2.08
N GLU A 63 9.95 1.87 -2.41
CA GLU A 63 11.34 2.31 -2.47
C GLU A 63 11.57 3.37 -3.55
N GLN A 64 10.93 3.23 -4.72
CA GLN A 64 10.97 4.24 -5.79
C GLN A 64 10.37 5.57 -5.34
N ILE A 65 9.22 5.53 -4.65
CA ILE A 65 8.57 6.72 -4.08
C ILE A 65 9.48 7.37 -3.04
N GLU A 66 10.05 6.59 -2.13
CA GLU A 66 10.94 7.11 -1.10
C GLU A 66 12.18 7.78 -1.71
N ARG A 67 12.82 7.13 -2.70
CA ARG A 67 13.96 7.71 -3.43
C ARG A 67 13.58 9.02 -4.13
N ARG A 68 12.40 9.08 -4.75
CA ARG A 68 11.88 10.31 -5.37
C ARG A 68 11.64 11.40 -4.32
N ASN A 69 11.01 11.08 -3.20
CA ASN A 69 10.72 12.03 -2.13
C ASN A 69 12.01 12.60 -1.53
N ARG A 70 13.04 11.77 -1.32
CA ARG A 70 14.35 12.25 -0.85
C ARG A 70 14.98 13.26 -1.82
N ARG A 71 14.85 13.06 -3.13
CA ARG A 71 15.31 14.04 -4.13
C ARG A 71 14.54 15.35 -4.05
N ILE A 72 13.20 15.29 -3.99
CA ILE A 72 12.36 16.48 -3.87
C ILE A 72 12.69 17.26 -2.60
N ILE A 73 12.91 16.58 -1.47
CA ILE A 73 13.31 17.24 -0.22
C ILE A 73 14.66 17.95 -0.38
N ALA A 74 15.65 17.30 -1.00
CA ALA A 74 16.96 17.90 -1.23
C ALA A 74 16.88 19.10 -2.18
N GLU A 75 16.09 19.00 -3.27
CA GLU A 75 15.86 20.10 -4.21
C GLU A 75 15.15 21.28 -3.53
N ASN A 76 14.11 21.00 -2.73
CA ASN A 76 13.41 22.04 -1.97
C ASN A 76 14.33 22.73 -0.96
N ALA A 77 15.22 22.00 -0.29
CA ALA A 77 16.18 22.62 0.62
C ALA A 77 17.13 23.60 -0.10
N LEU A 78 17.55 23.29 -1.34
CA LEU A 78 18.35 24.20 -2.16
C LEU A 78 17.55 25.42 -2.60
N ILE A 79 16.27 25.24 -2.95
CA ILE A 79 15.37 26.34 -3.31
C ILE A 79 15.15 27.25 -2.10
N ASP A 80 14.87 26.68 -0.93
CA ASP A 80 14.67 27.44 0.31
C ASP A 80 15.91 28.26 0.63
N GLN A 81 17.10 27.65 0.52
CA GLN A 81 18.36 28.36 0.74
C GLN A 81 18.55 29.53 -0.24
N LEU A 82 18.28 29.33 -1.52
CA LEU A 82 18.34 30.40 -2.53
C LEU A 82 17.34 31.53 -2.25
N VAL A 83 16.12 31.18 -1.81
CA VAL A 83 15.11 32.17 -1.41
C VAL A 83 15.59 32.97 -0.20
N TYR A 84 16.16 32.31 0.82
CA TYR A 84 16.70 33.00 1.99
C TYR A 84 17.88 33.91 1.63
N ASP A 85 18.80 33.46 0.77
CA ASP A 85 19.93 34.26 0.33
C ASP A 85 19.46 35.51 -0.43
N LEU A 86 18.50 35.37 -1.35
CA LEU A 86 17.91 36.50 -2.08
C LEU A 86 17.15 37.46 -1.16
N LEU A 87 16.40 36.95 -0.19
CA LEU A 87 15.70 37.80 0.78
C LEU A 87 16.70 38.58 1.65
N ALA A 88 17.80 37.95 2.05
CA ALA A 88 18.87 38.63 2.78
C ALA A 88 19.55 39.71 1.92
N GLU A 89 19.76 39.46 0.64
CA GLU A 89 20.27 40.48 -0.29
C GLU A 89 19.30 41.67 -0.42
N LEU A 90 18.00 41.40 -0.60
CA LEU A 90 16.99 42.45 -0.73
C LEU A 90 16.82 43.27 0.57
N GLU A 91 16.90 42.63 1.74
CA GLU A 91 16.82 43.33 3.03
C GLU A 91 18.04 44.25 3.25
N ASN A 92 19.20 43.86 2.73
CA ASN A 92 20.43 44.65 2.82
C ASN A 92 20.60 45.65 1.66
N ASP A 93 19.72 45.65 0.66
CA ASP A 93 19.75 46.61 -0.43
C ASP A 93 19.39 48.02 0.10
N PRO A 94 20.31 49.00 0.00
CA PRO A 94 20.10 50.35 0.51
C PRO A 94 18.95 51.10 -0.19
N LEU A 95 18.66 50.80 -1.47
CA LEU A 95 17.53 51.40 -2.19
C LEU A 95 16.21 50.83 -1.68
N ILE A 96 16.13 49.52 -1.46
CA ILE A 96 14.93 48.88 -0.92
C ILE A 96 14.69 49.32 0.52
N ARG A 97 15.75 49.38 1.33
CA ARG A 97 15.69 49.87 2.70
C ARG A 97 15.22 51.32 2.77
N SER A 98 15.79 52.18 1.94
CA SER A 98 15.39 53.59 1.86
C SER A 98 13.94 53.75 1.37
N ALA A 99 13.52 52.97 0.36
CA ALA A 99 12.13 52.97 -0.11
C ALA A 99 11.15 52.47 0.98
N ALA A 100 11.51 51.43 1.72
CA ALA A 100 10.71 50.90 2.82
C ALA A 100 10.61 51.89 3.99
N GLU A 101 11.70 52.59 4.32
CA GLU A 101 11.72 53.68 5.31
C GLU A 101 10.88 54.87 4.85
N ALA A 102 10.96 55.25 3.57
CA ALA A 102 10.13 56.31 2.98
C ALA A 102 8.63 55.95 3.02
N ILE A 103 8.26 54.72 2.64
CA ILE A 103 6.87 54.24 2.76
C ILE A 103 6.40 54.25 4.21
N ARG A 104 7.25 53.84 5.18
CA ARG A 104 6.90 53.92 6.60
C ARG A 104 6.74 55.36 7.09
N ALA A 105 7.60 56.27 6.64
CA ALA A 105 7.51 57.70 6.97
C ALA A 105 6.24 58.34 6.38
N GLU A 106 5.91 58.06 5.11
CA GLU A 106 4.66 58.50 4.49
C GLU A 106 3.42 57.96 5.20
N ASN A 107 3.47 56.72 5.71
CA ASN A 107 2.41 56.12 6.52
C ASN A 107 2.31 56.72 7.94
N LEU A 108 3.38 57.33 8.47
CA LEU A 108 3.39 58.03 9.76
C LEU A 108 2.95 59.50 9.63
N ASP A 109 3.26 60.14 8.50
CA ASP A 109 2.78 61.49 8.16
C ASP A 109 1.31 61.49 7.70
N GLY A 110 0.79 60.31 7.33
CA GLY A 110 -0.59 60.08 6.89
C GLY A 110 -1.54 59.69 8.03
N ARG A 111 -2.31 60.66 8.52
CA ARG A 111 -3.70 60.50 9.01
C ARG A 111 -4.67 59.85 7.96
N ASN A 112 -4.20 58.95 7.11
CA ASN A 112 -4.92 58.39 5.96
C ASN A 112 -4.85 56.85 5.91
N ILE A 113 -5.33 56.20 6.97
CA ILE A 113 -5.85 54.82 6.87
C ILE A 113 -7.27 54.79 7.45
N ILE A 114 -8.16 55.54 6.82
CA ILE A 114 -9.55 55.13 6.70
C ILE A 114 -9.70 54.74 5.22
N ILE A 115 -10.47 53.67 4.96
CA ILE A 115 -10.83 53.13 3.63
C ILE A 115 -9.89 52.04 3.10
N ASN A 116 -9.91 50.89 3.77
CA ASN A 116 -10.08 49.57 3.12
C ASN A 116 -10.70 48.55 4.10
N GLN A 117 -11.48 49.02 5.08
CA GLN A 117 -12.44 48.13 5.75
C GLN A 117 -13.65 48.04 4.82
N ALA A 118 -13.80 46.90 4.15
CA ALA A 118 -15.03 46.56 3.48
C ALA A 118 -16.20 46.82 4.46
N PRO A 119 -17.28 47.51 4.05
CA PRO A 119 -18.43 47.68 4.92
C PRO A 119 -18.93 46.28 5.34
N PRO A 120 -19.31 46.08 6.62
CA PRO A 120 -19.90 44.81 7.03
C PRO A 120 -21.11 44.53 6.13
N PRO A 121 -21.32 43.28 5.69
CA PRO A 121 -22.41 42.96 4.78
C PRO A 121 -23.73 43.36 5.45
N GLY A 122 -24.40 44.33 4.83
CA GLY A 122 -25.74 44.77 5.19
C GLY A 122 -26.72 43.62 5.00
N GLY A 123 -26.89 42.81 6.04
CA GLY A 123 -27.93 41.78 6.14
C GLY A 123 -29.26 42.42 6.48
N GLY A 124 -29.87 43.11 5.52
CA GLY A 124 -31.28 43.44 5.63
C GLY A 124 -32.12 42.17 5.47
N ARG A 125 -32.87 41.78 6.50
CA ARG A 125 -34.27 41.37 6.35
C ARG A 125 -35.07 41.60 7.65
N PRO A 126 -36.38 41.88 7.52
CA PRO A 126 -37.15 42.61 8.53
C PRO A 126 -38.06 41.71 9.38
N ARG A 127 -38.41 42.25 10.57
CA ARG A 127 -39.64 42.03 11.36
C ARG A 127 -40.33 40.66 11.23
N ARG A 128 -40.32 39.89 12.32
CA ARG A 128 -41.51 39.14 12.76
C ARG A 128 -42.13 39.85 13.95
N ARG A 129 -43.35 40.33 13.74
CA ARG A 129 -44.26 40.84 14.79
C ARG A 129 -44.65 39.68 15.72
N ARG A 130 -45.03 40.06 16.94
CA ARG A 130 -45.82 39.27 17.88
C ARG A 130 -46.98 38.58 17.19
#